data_AF-A0A955UFD7-F1
#
_entry.id   AF-A0A955UFD7-F1
#
_cell.length_a   1.000
_cell.length_b   1.000
_cell.length_c   1.000
_cell.angle_alpha   90.00
_cell.angle_beta   90.00
_cell.angle_gamma   90.00
#
_symmetry.space_group_name_H-M   'P 1'
#
loop_
_entity.id
_entity.type
_entity.pdbx_description
1 polymer ?
#
loop_
_entity_poly.entity_id
_entity_poly.type
_entity_poly.pdbx_seq_one_letter_code
_entity_poly.pdbx_strand_id
1 'polypeptide(L)'
;YRQPTYEQARKTLAQLQRDLDGRNQSAARSLAEGLEETLTLHRLGVFPLLGESFKTTNCLESINAAVEARCAKVDHWVNSSQRQRWLAAALWDIEPRLRRWLDFRGALHKGYRHLPKLRIALQRALKINETTASKVA
;
A
#
# COMPACT_ATOMS: atom_id res chain seq x y z
N TYR A 1 11.02 5.64 -9.88
CA TYR A 1 10.54 4.89 -8.71
C TYR A 1 11.47 3.74 -8.27
N ARG A 2 11.82 2.77 -9.13
CA ARG A 2 12.70 1.61 -8.78
C ARG A 2 14.15 1.94 -8.40
N GLN A 3 14.50 3.21 -8.26
CA GLN A 3 15.87 3.61 -7.93
C GLN A 3 16.15 3.32 -6.46
N PRO A 4 17.39 2.94 -6.11
CA PRO A 4 17.74 2.53 -4.74
C PRO A 4 17.75 3.70 -3.75
N THR A 5 18.06 4.91 -4.21
CA THR A 5 18.19 6.09 -3.36
C THR A 5 17.09 7.12 -3.60
N TYR A 6 16.78 7.90 -2.57
CA TYR A 6 15.80 8.97 -2.62
C TYR A 6 16.12 9.99 -3.73
N GLU A 7 17.36 10.48 -3.79
CA GLU A 7 17.78 11.50 -4.77
C GLU A 7 17.62 11.02 -6.22
N GLN A 8 18.02 9.77 -6.50
CA GLN A 8 17.85 9.20 -7.84
C GLN A 8 16.38 8.98 -8.18
N ALA A 9 15.57 8.54 -7.21
CA ALA A 9 14.14 8.34 -7.39
C ALA A 9 13.42 9.67 -7.66
N ARG A 10 13.75 10.73 -6.89
CA ARG A 10 13.24 12.08 -7.04
C ARG A 10 13.59 12.69 -8.39
N LYS A 11 14.86 12.60 -8.79
CA LYS A 11 15.31 13.08 -10.12
C LYS A 11 14.56 12.39 -11.26
N THR A 12 14.36 11.08 -11.13
CA THR A 12 13.62 10.31 -12.14
C THR A 12 12.15 10.72 -12.20
N LEU A 13 11.49 10.93 -11.05
CA LEU A 13 10.08 11.37 -11.01
C LEU A 13 9.91 12.80 -11.52
N ALA A 14 10.86 13.70 -11.24
CA ALA A 14 10.86 15.07 -11.78
C ALA A 14 11.09 15.10 -13.31
N GLN A 15 11.83 14.14 -13.86
CA GLN A 15 11.89 13.97 -15.31
C GLN A 15 10.55 13.47 -15.87
N LEU A 16 9.97 12.44 -15.24
CA LEU A 16 8.66 11.91 -15.64
C LEU A 16 7.56 12.99 -15.60
N GLN A 17 7.58 13.86 -14.60
CA GLN A 17 6.64 14.98 -14.50
C GLN A 17 6.76 15.92 -15.72
N ARG A 18 7.97 16.26 -16.15
CA ARG A 18 8.20 17.09 -17.35
C ARG A 18 7.74 16.40 -18.62
N ASP A 19 7.99 15.10 -18.72
CA ASP A 19 7.53 14.30 -19.87
C ASP A 19 6.00 14.20 -19.90
N LEU A 20 5.36 14.12 -18.72
CA LEU A 20 3.90 14.12 -18.57
C LEU A 20 3.29 15.48 -18.92
N ASP A 21 3.95 16.59 -18.63
CA ASP A 21 3.41 17.92 -18.90
C ASP A 21 3.10 18.13 -20.39
N GLY A 22 3.95 17.60 -21.27
CA GLY A 22 3.72 17.60 -22.72
C GLY A 22 2.64 16.63 -23.22
N ARG A 23 2.20 15.66 -22.41
CA ARG A 23 1.22 14.62 -22.81
C ARG A 23 -0.13 14.76 -22.12
N ASN A 24 -0.12 15.05 -20.83
CA ASN A 24 -1.29 15.20 -19.97
C ASN A 24 -0.92 16.06 -18.74
N GLN A 25 -1.30 17.33 -18.82
CA GLN A 25 -1.05 18.31 -17.75
C GLN A 25 -1.74 17.94 -16.43
N SER A 26 -2.91 17.28 -16.47
CA SER A 26 -3.60 16.83 -15.25
C SER A 26 -2.81 15.73 -14.55
N ALA A 27 -2.28 14.76 -15.29
CA ALA A 27 -1.41 13.72 -14.74
C ALA A 27 -0.10 14.31 -14.19
N ALA A 28 0.48 15.31 -14.86
CA ALA A 28 1.67 16.00 -14.39
C ALA A 28 1.43 16.73 -13.05
N ARG A 29 0.28 17.43 -12.92
CA ARG A 29 -0.14 18.09 -11.67
C ARG A 29 -0.36 17.07 -10.55
N SER A 30 -1.10 16.00 -10.82
CA SER A 30 -1.35 14.94 -9.84
C SER A 30 -0.04 14.29 -9.36
N LEU A 31 0.92 14.04 -10.26
CA LEU A 31 2.23 13.54 -9.87
C LEU A 31 3.01 14.55 -9.02
N ALA A 32 2.93 15.85 -9.35
CA ALA A 32 3.59 16.91 -8.59
C ALA A 32 3.05 17.02 -7.16
N GLU A 33 1.72 16.91 -7.01
CA GLU A 33 1.03 16.96 -5.72
C GLU A 33 1.45 15.81 -4.81
N GLY A 34 1.62 14.60 -5.34
CA GLY A 34 1.93 13.39 -4.57
C GLY A 34 3.40 12.94 -4.62
N LEU A 35 4.32 13.77 -5.11
CA LEU A 35 5.70 13.35 -5.40
C LEU A 35 6.45 12.95 -4.12
N GLU A 36 6.31 13.75 -3.07
CA GLU A 36 6.98 13.54 -1.79
C GLU A 36 6.41 12.32 -1.05
N GLU A 37 5.09 12.15 -1.06
CA GLU A 37 4.38 11.02 -0.48
C GLU A 37 4.78 9.71 -1.16
N THR A 38 4.92 9.74 -2.49
CA THR A 38 5.36 8.58 -3.28
C THR A 38 6.75 8.09 -2.88
N LEU A 39 7.62 9.00 -2.42
CA LEU A 39 8.99 8.69 -2.00
C LEU A 39 9.13 8.44 -0.49
N THR A 40 8.03 8.33 0.25
CA THR A 40 8.03 8.10 1.71
C THR A 40 8.86 6.87 2.10
N LEU A 41 8.76 5.76 1.37
CA LEU A 41 9.53 4.54 1.68
C LEU A 41 11.05 4.74 1.51
N HIS A 42 11.46 5.57 0.54
CA HIS A 42 12.86 5.94 0.34
C HIS A 42 13.34 6.85 1.48
N ARG A 43 12.52 7.83 1.90
CA ARG A 43 12.82 8.72 3.03
C ARG A 43 12.96 7.96 4.35
N LEU A 44 12.10 6.96 4.56
CA LEU A 44 12.15 6.10 5.74
C LEU A 44 13.26 5.03 5.69
N GLY A 45 13.97 4.90 4.56
CA GLY A 45 15.06 3.94 4.38
C GLY A 45 14.63 2.46 4.33
N VAL A 46 13.34 2.18 4.19
CA VAL A 46 12.78 0.82 4.17
C VAL A 46 12.42 0.34 2.77
N PHE A 47 12.65 1.16 1.74
CA PHE A 47 12.37 0.82 0.35
C PHE A 47 12.97 -0.53 -0.12
N PRO A 48 14.22 -0.90 0.21
CA PRO A 48 14.76 -2.20 -0.21
C PRO A 48 14.04 -3.41 0.41
N LEU A 49 13.38 -3.22 1.55
CA LEU A 49 12.72 -4.30 2.29
C LEU A 49 11.23 -4.43 1.91
N LEU A 50 10.60 -3.31 1.57
CA LEU A 50 9.14 -3.20 1.45
C LEU A 50 8.68 -2.68 0.09
N GLY A 51 9.61 -2.09 -0.67
CA GLY A 51 9.32 -1.43 -1.94
C GLY A 51 8.72 -2.37 -2.97
N GLU A 52 9.14 -3.64 -3.04
CA GLU A 52 8.60 -4.56 -4.05
C GLU A 52 7.10 -4.79 -3.98
N SER A 53 6.53 -4.78 -2.77
CA SER A 53 5.09 -4.99 -2.63
C SER A 53 4.32 -3.70 -2.42
N PHE A 54 4.84 -2.74 -1.64
CA PHE A 54 4.15 -1.46 -1.42
C PHE A 54 4.18 -0.54 -2.65
N LYS A 55 5.03 -0.82 -3.64
CA LYS A 55 4.97 -0.12 -4.95
C LYS A 55 3.81 -0.59 -5.82
N THR A 56 3.23 -1.75 -5.52
CA THR A 56 2.16 -2.34 -6.30
C THR A 56 0.86 -2.28 -5.53
N THR A 57 -0.24 -2.18 -6.26
CA THR A 57 -1.58 -2.29 -5.73
C THR A 57 -2.05 -3.75 -5.65
N ASN A 58 -1.23 -4.72 -6.07
CA ASN A 58 -1.54 -6.15 -6.14
C ASN A 58 -2.21 -6.72 -4.88
N CYS A 59 -1.78 -6.31 -3.68
CA CYS A 59 -2.38 -6.79 -2.43
C CYS A 59 -3.84 -6.33 -2.28
N LEU A 60 -4.14 -5.08 -2.65
CA LEU A 60 -5.49 -4.53 -2.62
C LEU A 60 -6.32 -5.09 -3.77
N GLU A 61 -5.76 -5.17 -4.97
CA GLU A 61 -6.42 -5.70 -6.15
C GLU A 61 -6.82 -7.17 -6.00
N SER A 62 -5.96 -7.99 -5.41
CA SER A 62 -6.26 -9.41 -5.15
C SER A 62 -7.47 -9.59 -4.24
N ILE A 63 -7.57 -8.79 -3.17
CA ILE A 63 -8.71 -8.83 -2.24
C ILE A 63 -9.96 -8.27 -2.93
N ASN A 64 -9.86 -7.11 -3.59
CA ASN A 64 -10.99 -6.47 -4.24
C ASN A 64 -11.58 -7.36 -5.35
N ALA A 65 -10.74 -7.95 -6.21
CA ALA A 65 -11.20 -8.88 -7.25
C ALA A 65 -11.86 -10.12 -6.66
N ALA A 66 -11.34 -10.64 -5.53
CA ALA A 66 -11.94 -11.78 -4.87
C ALA A 66 -13.30 -11.45 -4.22
N VAL A 67 -13.46 -10.24 -3.66
CA VAL A 67 -14.73 -9.74 -3.14
C VAL A 67 -15.72 -9.52 -4.27
N GLU A 68 -15.29 -8.87 -5.35
CA GLU A 68 -16.11 -8.61 -6.54
C GLU A 68 -16.67 -9.91 -7.10
N ALA A 69 -15.83 -10.95 -7.28
CA ALA A 69 -16.27 -12.25 -7.76
C ALA A 69 -17.34 -12.92 -6.88
N ARG A 70 -17.32 -12.69 -5.56
CA ARG A 70 -18.30 -13.25 -4.60
C ARG A 70 -19.59 -12.44 -4.56
N CYS A 71 -19.49 -11.13 -4.74
CA CYS A 71 -20.63 -10.22 -4.76
C CYS A 71 -21.27 -10.09 -6.14
N ALA A 72 -20.63 -10.58 -7.21
CA ALA A 72 -21.05 -10.39 -8.61
C ALA A 72 -22.46 -10.90 -8.94
N LYS A 73 -23.00 -11.84 -8.15
CA LYS A 73 -24.35 -12.39 -8.34
C LYS A 73 -25.40 -11.76 -7.42
N VAL A 74 -25.02 -10.77 -6.62
CA VAL A 74 -25.93 -10.08 -5.71
C VAL A 74 -26.43 -8.82 -6.40
N ASP A 75 -27.56 -8.95 -7.08
CA ASP A 75 -28.12 -7.86 -7.89
C ASP A 75 -29.08 -6.96 -7.10
N HIS A 76 -29.59 -7.43 -5.95
CA HIS A 76 -30.58 -6.71 -5.14
C HIS A 76 -30.07 -6.40 -3.73
N TRP A 77 -29.69 -5.14 -3.52
CA TRP A 77 -29.22 -4.59 -2.24
C TRP A 77 -30.30 -3.72 -1.59
N VAL A 78 -30.83 -4.15 -0.45
CA VAL A 78 -31.93 -3.49 0.26
C VAL A 78 -31.43 -2.40 1.21
N ASN A 79 -30.37 -2.67 1.97
CA ASN A 79 -29.85 -1.73 2.98
C ASN A 79 -28.34 -1.84 3.21
N SER A 80 -27.77 -0.88 3.92
CA SER A 80 -26.34 -0.83 4.25
C SER A 80 -25.89 -2.03 5.09
N SER A 81 -26.72 -2.49 6.02
CA SER A 81 -26.44 -3.65 6.87
C SER A 81 -26.26 -4.93 6.05
N GLN A 82 -27.08 -5.15 5.02
CA GLN A 82 -26.94 -6.27 4.09
C GLN A 82 -25.59 -6.21 3.36
N ARG A 83 -25.20 -5.04 2.82
CA ARG A 83 -23.90 -4.87 2.16
C ARG A 83 -22.72 -5.19 3.07
N GLN A 84 -22.73 -4.68 4.30
CA GLN A 84 -21.68 -4.94 5.29
C GLN A 84 -21.57 -6.43 5.65
N ARG A 85 -22.71 -7.12 5.85
CA ARG A 85 -22.72 -8.56 6.12
C ARG A 85 -22.18 -9.39 4.96
N TRP A 86 -22.55 -9.04 3.72
CA TRP A 86 -22.00 -9.71 2.53
C TRP A 86 -20.49 -9.49 2.38
N LEU A 87 -20.02 -8.27 2.59
CA LEU A 87 -18.59 -7.98 2.57
C LEU A 87 -17.85 -8.77 3.66
N ALA A 88 -18.36 -8.79 4.89
CA ALA A 88 -17.76 -9.54 5.98
C ALA A 88 -17.70 -11.06 5.68
N ALA A 89 -18.79 -11.64 5.18
CA ALA A 89 -18.85 -13.04 4.79
C ALA A 89 -17.90 -13.38 3.63
N ALA A 90 -17.82 -12.49 2.63
CA ALA A 90 -16.89 -12.65 1.51
C ALA A 90 -15.44 -12.61 1.99
N LEU A 91 -15.07 -11.64 2.84
CA LEU A 91 -13.73 -11.53 3.41
C LEU A 91 -13.38 -12.75 4.26
N TRP A 92 -14.33 -13.25 5.06
CA TRP A 92 -14.15 -14.47 5.86
C TRP A 92 -13.86 -15.69 5.00
N ASP A 93 -14.56 -15.86 3.87
CA ASP A 93 -14.26 -16.94 2.93
C ASP A 93 -12.93 -16.73 2.19
N ILE A 94 -12.54 -15.49 1.89
CA ILE A 94 -11.29 -15.17 1.20
C ILE A 94 -10.07 -15.44 2.10
N GLU A 95 -10.15 -15.11 3.38
CA GLU A 95 -9.03 -15.09 4.33
C GLU A 95 -8.15 -16.37 4.30
N PRO A 96 -8.69 -17.60 4.34
CA PRO A 96 -7.87 -18.82 4.33
C PRO A 96 -7.02 -19.01 3.06
N ARG A 97 -7.45 -18.40 1.95
CA ARG A 97 -6.78 -18.51 0.64
C ARG A 97 -5.78 -17.37 0.40
N LEU A 98 -5.75 -16.36 1.27
CA LEU A 98 -4.79 -15.28 1.17
C LEU A 98 -3.38 -15.79 1.46
N ARG A 99 -2.47 -15.61 0.51
CA ARG A 99 -1.06 -15.93 0.72
C ARG A 99 -0.45 -14.92 1.68
N ARG A 100 0.22 -15.40 2.73
CA ARG A 100 1.06 -14.57 3.61
C ARG A 100 2.23 -14.01 2.78
N TRP A 101 2.11 -12.75 2.36
CA TRP A 101 3.05 -11.87 1.64
C TRP A 101 4.32 -12.50 1.02
N LEU A 102 4.42 -12.43 -0.31
CA LEU A 102 5.54 -12.94 -1.12
C LEU A 102 6.75 -11.99 -1.12
N ASP A 103 7.95 -12.56 -1.04
CA ASP A 103 9.21 -11.99 -1.52
C ASP A 103 9.70 -12.86 -2.71
N PHE A 104 10.46 -12.27 -3.64
CA PHE A 104 10.76 -12.70 -5.00
C PHE A 104 11.60 -13.99 -5.15
N ARG A 105 11.91 -14.72 -4.06
CA ARG A 105 12.76 -15.92 -4.09
C ARG A 105 12.08 -17.19 -3.59
N GLY A 106 10.90 -17.55 -4.10
CA GLY A 106 10.35 -18.93 -3.98
C GLY A 106 10.26 -19.55 -2.57
N ALA A 107 10.52 -18.78 -1.52
CA ALA A 107 10.65 -19.20 -0.15
C ALA A 107 10.00 -18.09 0.67
N LEU A 108 8.87 -18.42 1.27
CA LEU A 108 8.19 -17.81 2.43
C LEU A 108 9.02 -16.78 3.25
N HIS A 109 9.34 -15.63 2.68
CA HIS A 109 9.98 -14.50 3.35
C HIS A 109 9.10 -13.26 3.29
N LYS A 110 7.82 -13.45 3.62
CA LYS A 110 7.11 -12.70 4.66
C LYS A 110 7.59 -11.24 4.82
N GLY A 111 7.40 -10.36 3.84
CA GLY A 111 7.75 -8.95 4.04
C GLY A 111 6.93 -8.26 5.15
N TYR A 112 5.88 -8.92 5.64
CA TYR A 112 5.27 -8.60 6.94
C TYR A 112 6.28 -8.61 8.12
N ARG A 113 7.35 -9.41 8.04
CA ARG A 113 8.46 -9.43 9.03
C ARG A 113 9.19 -8.09 9.12
N HIS A 114 9.09 -7.27 8.08
CA HIS A 114 9.69 -5.93 8.04
C HIS A 114 8.70 -4.83 8.42
N LEU A 115 7.42 -5.14 8.66
CA LEU A 115 6.45 -4.17 9.20
C LEU A 115 6.86 -3.59 10.56
N PRO A 116 7.46 -4.35 11.50
CA PRO A 116 8.00 -3.74 12.71
C PRO A 116 9.07 -2.68 12.43
N LYS A 117 9.92 -2.88 11.40
CA LYS A 117 10.91 -1.89 10.99
C LYS A 117 10.25 -0.64 10.41
N LEU A 118 9.20 -0.81 9.60
CA LEU A 118 8.39 0.31 9.10
C LEU A 118 7.73 1.07 10.25
N ARG A 119 7.13 0.35 11.22
CA ARG A 119 6.50 0.96 12.41
C ARG A 119 7.50 1.80 13.19
N ILE A 120 8.68 1.26 13.46
CA ILE A 120 9.75 1.99 14.16
C ILE A 120 10.20 3.22 13.35
N ALA A 121 10.37 3.09 12.03
CA ALA A 121 10.73 4.21 11.16
C ALA A 121 9.66 5.31 11.18
N LEU A 122 8.38 4.94 11.13
CA LEU A 122 7.25 5.87 11.24
C LEU A 122 7.18 6.55 12.61
N GLN A 123 7.33 5.79 13.70
CA GLN A 123 7.35 6.33 15.06
C GLN A 123 8.47 7.36 15.23
N ARG A 124 9.67 7.06 14.72
CA ARG A 124 10.81 8.00 14.72
C ARG A 124 10.53 9.25 13.89
N ALA A 125 9.99 9.08 12.68
CA ALA A 125 9.68 10.20 11.79
C ALA A 125 8.60 11.12 12.37
N LEU A 126 7.61 10.55 13.06
CA LEU A 126 6.47 11.27 13.65
C LEU A 126 6.72 11.69 15.11
N LYS A 127 7.89 11.37 15.69
CA LYS A 127 8.24 11.64 17.10
C LYS A 127 7.17 11.13 18.09
N ILE A 128 6.58 9.98 17.80
CA ILE A 128 5.58 9.36 18.67
C ILE A 128 6.33 8.71 19.83
N ASN A 129 6.36 9.39 20.99
CA ASN A 129 6.88 8.80 22.23
C ASN A 129 5.94 7.69 22.70
N GLU A 130 6.49 6.58 23.21
CA GLU A 130 5.74 5.40 23.72
C GLU A 130 4.78 5.69 24.91
N THR A 131 4.64 6.96 25.30
CA THR A 131 3.88 7.43 26.46
C THR A 131 2.36 7.19 26.34
N THR A 132 1.81 6.97 25.14
CA THR A 132 0.36 6.77 24.97
C THR A 132 -0.11 5.36 25.34
N ALA A 133 0.80 4.39 25.49
CA ALA A 133 0.44 3.02 25.85
C ALA A 133 0.10 2.82 27.35
N SER A 134 0.46 3.78 28.21
CA SER A 134 0.28 3.66 29.67
C SER A 134 -1.01 4.28 30.22
N LYS A 135 -1.89 4.85 29.37
CA LYS A 135 -3.14 5.51 29.82
C LYS A 135 -4.43 4.69 29.62
N VAL A 136 -4.33 3.42 29.20
CA VAL A 136 -5.50 2.56 28.95
C VAL A 136 -5.34 1.17 29.60
N ALA A 137 -4.70 1.10 30.76
CA ALA A 137 -4.68 -0.09 31.61
C ALA A 137 -5.37 0.21 32.94
#